data_AF-A0A067CC56-F1
#
_entry.id   AF-A0A067CC56-F1
#
_cell.length_a   1.000
_cell.length_b   1.000
_cell.length_c   1.000
_cell.angle_alpha   90.00
_cell.angle_beta   90.00
_cell.angle_gamma   90.00
#
_symmetry.space_group_name_H-M   'P 1'
#
loop_
_entity.id
_entity.type
_entity.pdbx_description
1 polymer ?
#
loop_
_entity_poly.entity_id
_entity_poly.type
_entity_poly.pdbx_seq_one_letter_code
_entity_poly.pdbx_strand_id
1 'polypeptide(L)'
;MKCIYLLPLLAASSHAFVDCTRDVLTALYTCADALQPHSDHYVNSVPRIGSPGVHNAICYGDYPTCNDLQRLVGTPAANCDVSLAKGYYVNIGRDLLSPCASPMPPRTKDVELCTGTGLTLSEYSSKLYTDVHRGNDNEHFLYNNTDRTLRAKSNGQCVEAIMTPWPGAVHTVPCNGNSEMQQWTIEKERVSALRGGLCLKAEPASRGAVVGLTSCNFGGQSPAYFVECAAAKPTYVTVTSQGKRLSEYYSNLFANAPANNFNELFVWDQPNKMFKVASNNQCLDAFKDANGKVQVHTWACDVNNGNQKWNFNPTTKTLEHATHTGQCLDADPTYADRHAQMWACTPNNANQQWSIDTFTA
;
A
#
# COMPACT_ATOMS: atom_id res chain seq x y z
N MET A 1 46.41 -31.12 -5.61
CA MET A 1 45.78 -29.92 -5.02
C MET A 1 44.28 -30.17 -4.93
N LYS A 2 43.73 -30.34 -3.71
CA LYS A 2 42.30 -30.55 -3.48
C LYS A 2 41.66 -29.20 -3.19
N CYS A 3 40.76 -28.74 -4.05
CA CYS A 3 39.94 -27.56 -3.79
C CYS A 3 38.88 -27.90 -2.74
N ILE A 4 38.97 -27.24 -1.59
CA ILE A 4 37.95 -27.28 -0.54
C ILE A 4 36.88 -26.27 -0.92
N TYR A 5 35.66 -26.75 -1.19
CA TYR A 5 34.48 -25.90 -1.32
C TYR A 5 34.07 -25.40 0.06
N LEU A 6 34.21 -24.10 0.31
CA LEU A 6 33.59 -23.40 1.43
C LEU A 6 32.10 -23.24 1.11
N LEU A 7 31.26 -24.10 1.68
CA LEU A 7 29.83 -23.82 1.82
C LEU A 7 29.65 -22.69 2.85
N PRO A 8 28.89 -21.63 2.55
CA PRO A 8 28.52 -20.67 3.57
C PRO A 8 27.53 -21.36 4.51
N LEU A 9 27.93 -21.58 5.76
CA LEU A 9 26.97 -21.85 6.83
C LEU A 9 26.09 -20.60 6.96
N LEU A 10 24.85 -20.70 6.50
CA LEU A 10 23.76 -19.85 6.99
C LEU A 10 23.64 -20.15 8.48
N ALA A 11 24.24 -19.31 9.31
CA ALA A 11 23.97 -19.30 10.74
C ALA A 11 22.51 -18.88 10.91
N ALA A 12 21.63 -19.85 11.15
CA ALA A 12 20.35 -19.58 11.76
C ALA A 12 20.64 -18.99 13.13
N SER A 13 20.44 -17.67 13.29
CA SER A 13 20.56 -17.02 14.60
C SER A 13 19.48 -17.59 15.51
N SER A 14 19.84 -18.58 16.33
CA SER A 14 19.01 -19.02 17.44
C SER A 14 18.93 -17.85 18.42
N HIS A 15 17.82 -17.12 18.41
CA HIS A 15 17.55 -16.12 19.44
C HIS A 15 17.51 -16.84 20.78
N ALA A 16 18.39 -16.45 21.70
CA ALA A 16 18.37 -16.97 23.06
C ALA A 16 17.10 -16.45 23.74
N PHE A 17 16.26 -17.38 24.21
CA PHE A 17 15.05 -17.05 24.95
C PHE A 17 15.43 -16.40 26.29
N VAL A 18 14.87 -15.22 26.59
CA VAL A 18 15.16 -14.47 27.81
C VAL A 18 13.90 -14.37 28.65
N ASP A 19 13.85 -15.05 29.80
CA ASP A 19 12.68 -15.00 30.69
C ASP A 19 12.44 -13.59 31.26
N CYS A 20 11.17 -13.16 31.26
CA CYS A 20 10.77 -11.91 31.90
C CYS A 20 10.80 -12.00 33.43
N THR A 21 11.18 -10.89 34.08
CA THR A 21 11.12 -10.78 35.54
C THR A 21 9.67 -10.78 36.03
N ARG A 22 9.48 -11.10 37.32
CA ARG A 22 8.15 -11.11 37.95
C ARG A 22 7.44 -9.76 37.83
N ASP A 23 8.16 -8.66 37.97
CA ASP A 23 7.60 -7.31 37.90
C ASP A 23 7.10 -6.99 36.48
N VAL A 24 7.87 -7.37 35.47
CA VAL A 24 7.49 -7.22 34.05
C VAL A 24 6.25 -8.06 33.73
N LEU A 25 6.22 -9.32 34.16
CA LEU A 25 5.06 -10.20 33.98
C LEU A 25 3.82 -9.67 34.70
N THR A 26 3.99 -9.11 35.90
CA THR A 26 2.88 -8.52 36.67
C THR A 26 2.29 -7.31 35.94
N ALA A 27 3.15 -6.42 35.44
CA ALA A 27 2.71 -5.27 34.65
C ALA A 27 2.01 -5.70 33.34
N LEU A 28 2.55 -6.72 32.65
CA LEU A 28 1.98 -7.27 31.42
C LEU A 28 0.57 -7.82 31.64
N TYR A 29 0.41 -8.71 32.61
CA TYR A 29 -0.87 -9.38 32.83
C TYR A 29 -1.91 -8.44 33.44
N THR A 30 -1.50 -7.49 34.29
CA THR A 30 -2.40 -6.43 34.78
C THR A 30 -2.94 -5.57 33.63
N CYS A 31 -2.10 -5.25 32.65
CA CYS A 31 -2.55 -4.55 31.44
C CYS A 31 -3.48 -5.43 30.59
N ALA A 32 -3.12 -6.70 30.38
CA ALA A 32 -3.93 -7.65 29.59
C ALA A 32 -5.34 -7.85 30.17
N ASP A 33 -5.46 -7.96 31.51
CA ASP A 33 -6.74 -8.13 32.20
C ASP A 33 -7.65 -6.89 32.05
N ALA A 34 -7.06 -5.69 31.95
CA ALA A 34 -7.81 -4.46 31.72
C ALA A 34 -8.41 -4.37 30.30
N LEU A 35 -7.82 -5.05 29.31
CA LEU A 35 -8.33 -5.07 27.94
C LEU A 35 -9.49 -6.05 27.74
N GLN A 36 -9.55 -7.12 28.54
CA GLN A 36 -10.60 -8.12 28.50
C GLN A 36 -10.61 -8.93 29.80
N PRO A 37 -11.52 -8.65 30.74
CA PRO A 37 -11.59 -9.38 32.00
C PRO A 37 -12.06 -10.84 31.77
N HIS A 38 -11.27 -11.80 32.22
CA HIS A 38 -11.69 -13.18 32.53
C HIS A 38 -12.40 -14.01 31.43
N SER A 39 -12.06 -13.84 30.15
CA SER A 39 -12.39 -14.85 29.14
C SER A 39 -11.34 -14.90 28.04
N ASP A 40 -10.76 -16.09 27.89
CA ASP A 40 -9.70 -16.51 26.96
C ASP A 40 -8.27 -16.22 27.41
N HIS A 41 -7.46 -17.29 27.37
CA HIS A 41 -6.05 -17.34 27.71
C HIS A 41 -5.27 -16.08 27.26
N TYR A 42 -4.26 -15.68 28.04
CA TYR A 42 -3.35 -14.57 27.73
C TYR A 42 -2.78 -14.61 26.30
N VAL A 43 -2.83 -15.76 25.63
CA VAL A 43 -2.60 -15.95 24.19
C VAL A 43 -3.38 -14.98 23.29
N ASN A 44 -4.57 -14.53 23.70
CA ASN A 44 -5.40 -13.61 22.91
C ASN A 44 -5.27 -12.15 23.37
N SER A 45 -5.24 -11.91 24.69
CA SER A 45 -5.20 -10.55 25.24
C SER A 45 -3.82 -9.91 25.16
N VAL A 46 -2.73 -10.68 25.33
CA VAL A 46 -1.37 -10.15 25.25
C VAL A 46 -1.07 -9.59 23.86
N PRO A 47 -1.26 -10.31 22.73
CA PRO A 47 -0.98 -9.74 21.41
C PRO A 47 -1.81 -8.50 21.08
N ARG A 48 -3.02 -8.36 21.66
CA ARG A 48 -3.88 -7.17 21.47
C ARG A 48 -3.25 -5.90 22.06
N ILE A 49 -2.45 -5.99 23.12
CA ILE A 49 -1.72 -4.85 23.71
C ILE A 49 -0.89 -4.13 22.64
N GLY A 50 -0.22 -4.90 21.78
CA GLY A 50 0.61 -4.37 20.71
C GLY A 50 -0.13 -3.96 19.43
N SER A 51 -1.44 -4.16 19.36
CA SER A 51 -2.19 -3.71 18.20
C SER A 51 -2.17 -2.17 18.13
N PRO A 52 -2.01 -1.56 16.94
CA PRO A 52 -1.82 -0.11 16.83
C PRO A 52 -2.89 0.73 17.54
N GLY A 53 -4.15 0.29 17.48
CA GLY A 53 -5.27 0.96 18.15
C GLY A 53 -5.15 0.92 19.68
N VAL A 54 -4.89 -0.26 20.23
CA VAL A 54 -4.74 -0.44 21.69
C VAL A 54 -3.47 0.25 22.20
N HIS A 55 -2.36 0.14 21.46
CA HIS A 55 -1.13 0.85 21.78
C HIS A 55 -1.36 2.36 21.87
N ASN A 56 -2.03 2.94 20.88
CA ASN A 56 -2.41 4.35 20.91
C ASN A 56 -3.31 4.68 22.10
N ALA A 57 -4.31 3.84 22.40
CA ALA A 57 -5.20 4.02 23.55
C ALA A 57 -4.43 4.03 24.88
N ILE A 58 -3.47 3.11 25.06
CA ILE A 58 -2.55 3.08 26.20
C ILE A 58 -1.76 4.39 26.26
N CYS A 59 -1.18 4.84 25.14
CA CYS A 59 -0.39 6.06 25.09
C CYS A 59 -1.19 7.35 25.30
N TYR A 60 -2.48 7.38 24.97
CA TYR A 60 -3.36 8.49 25.32
C TYR A 60 -3.85 8.44 26.79
N GLY A 61 -3.58 7.35 27.50
CA GLY A 61 -3.96 7.18 28.91
C GLY A 61 -5.34 6.53 29.13
N ASP A 62 -5.94 5.91 28.11
CA ASP A 62 -7.24 5.23 28.23
C ASP A 62 -7.17 3.99 29.13
N TYR A 63 -5.97 3.42 29.28
CA TYR A 63 -5.67 2.27 30.14
C TYR A 63 -4.60 2.61 31.18
N PRO A 64 -4.95 3.31 32.28
CA PRO A 64 -3.97 3.69 33.31
C PRO A 64 -3.24 2.50 33.95
N THR A 65 -3.87 1.32 33.97
CA THR A 65 -3.29 0.06 34.45
C THR A 65 -2.13 -0.43 33.59
N CYS A 66 -2.02 0.03 32.34
CA CYS A 66 -0.92 -0.31 31.43
C CYS A 66 0.29 0.63 31.58
N ASN A 67 0.23 1.65 32.44
CA ASN A 67 1.30 2.63 32.60
C ASN A 67 2.61 2.03 33.14
N ASP A 68 2.53 1.03 34.03
CA ASP A 68 3.71 0.30 34.51
C ASP A 68 4.41 -0.43 33.37
N LEU A 69 3.62 -1.09 32.51
CA LEU A 69 4.15 -1.79 31.34
C LEU A 69 4.79 -0.81 30.36
N GLN A 70 4.13 0.31 30.07
CA GLN A 70 4.65 1.34 29.16
C GLN A 70 5.94 1.99 29.67
N ARG A 71 6.12 2.13 31.00
CA ARG A 71 7.35 2.64 31.62
C ARG A 71 8.54 1.70 31.48
N LEU A 72 8.31 0.40 31.30
CA LEU A 72 9.37 -0.58 31.08
C LEU A 72 9.88 -0.55 29.63
N VAL A 73 9.07 -0.09 28.68
CA VAL A 73 9.43 -0.02 27.26
C VAL A 73 10.60 0.94 27.06
N GLY A 74 11.63 0.51 26.32
CA GLY A 74 12.88 1.24 26.14
C GLY A 74 13.95 0.96 27.21
N THR A 75 13.63 0.16 28.23
CA THR A 75 14.62 -0.36 29.20
C THR A 75 15.07 -1.77 28.81
N PRO A 76 16.27 -2.22 29.24
CA PRO A 76 16.69 -3.61 29.04
C PRO A 76 15.72 -4.64 29.64
N ALA A 77 14.95 -4.27 30.68
CA ALA A 77 14.00 -5.16 31.33
C ALA A 77 12.80 -5.54 30.45
N ALA A 78 12.45 -4.71 29.45
CA ALA A 78 11.40 -5.04 28.50
C ALA A 78 11.86 -5.99 27.38
N ASN A 79 13.17 -6.19 27.18
CA ASN A 79 13.71 -7.08 26.15
C ASN A 79 13.74 -8.52 26.66
N CYS A 80 12.58 -9.06 27.00
CA CYS A 80 12.36 -10.41 27.47
C CYS A 80 11.15 -11.04 26.78
N ASP A 81 11.12 -12.36 26.78
CA ASP A 81 10.16 -13.18 26.06
C ASP A 81 9.12 -13.77 27.02
N VAL A 82 7.86 -13.73 26.60
CA VAL A 82 6.73 -14.34 27.30
C VAL A 82 6.20 -15.51 26.49
N SER A 83 6.11 -16.67 27.13
CA SER A 83 5.49 -17.87 26.57
C SER A 83 3.98 -17.81 26.76
N LEU A 84 3.23 -17.76 25.66
CA LEU A 84 1.77 -17.62 25.70
C LEU A 84 1.04 -18.96 25.52
N ALA A 85 1.49 -19.81 24.58
CA ALA A 85 1.03 -21.20 24.41
C ALA A 85 1.84 -21.92 23.32
N LYS A 86 2.07 -23.24 23.44
CA LYS A 86 2.58 -24.15 22.38
C LYS A 86 3.68 -23.55 21.47
N GLY A 87 4.73 -22.97 22.05
CA GLY A 87 5.85 -22.41 21.28
C GLY A 87 5.60 -21.04 20.65
N TYR A 88 4.48 -20.39 20.95
CA TYR A 88 4.23 -18.99 20.65
C TYR A 88 4.82 -18.11 21.75
N TYR A 89 5.81 -17.31 21.36
CA TYR A 89 6.53 -16.40 22.23
C TYR A 89 6.41 -14.99 21.70
N VAL A 90 6.30 -14.02 22.61
CA VAL A 90 6.28 -12.59 22.26
C VAL A 90 7.34 -11.89 23.09
N ASN A 91 8.20 -11.11 22.43
CA ASN A 91 9.13 -10.23 23.13
C ASN A 91 8.45 -8.89 23.43
N ILE A 92 8.49 -8.45 24.68
CA ILE A 92 7.73 -7.27 25.10
C ILE A 92 8.25 -5.99 24.44
N GLY A 93 9.55 -5.71 24.54
CA GLY A 93 10.16 -4.47 24.06
C GLY A 93 10.46 -4.45 22.56
N ARG A 94 10.57 -5.61 21.91
CA ARG A 94 10.84 -5.73 20.48
C ARG A 94 9.57 -5.88 19.65
N ASP A 95 8.64 -6.71 20.08
CA ASP A 95 7.53 -7.17 19.24
C ASP A 95 6.16 -6.68 19.75
N LEU A 96 6.00 -6.44 21.06
CA LEU A 96 4.70 -6.10 21.64
C LEU A 96 4.45 -4.60 21.75
N LEU A 97 5.35 -3.82 22.34
CA LEU A 97 5.13 -2.40 22.60
C LEU A 97 6.33 -1.57 22.13
N SER A 98 6.02 -0.39 21.62
CA SER A 98 6.98 0.67 21.34
C SER A 98 6.84 1.82 22.33
N PRO A 99 7.85 2.70 22.51
CA PRO A 99 7.66 3.96 23.20
C PRO A 99 6.55 4.79 22.54
N CYS A 100 5.79 5.53 23.34
CA CYS A 100 4.75 6.42 22.81
C CYS A 100 5.36 7.54 21.97
N ALA A 101 4.72 7.88 20.86
CA ALA A 101 5.17 8.95 19.99
C ALA A 101 5.14 10.31 20.70
N SER A 102 6.11 11.18 20.39
CA SER A 102 6.16 12.56 20.87
C SER A 102 6.47 13.50 19.70
N PRO A 103 5.49 14.30 19.22
CA PRO A 103 4.11 14.39 19.70
C PRO A 103 3.28 13.15 19.34
N MET A 104 2.27 12.85 20.15
CA MET A 104 1.29 11.82 19.83
C MET A 104 0.50 12.21 18.56
N PRO A 105 0.10 11.23 17.72
CA PRO A 105 -0.84 11.51 16.65
C PRO A 105 -2.14 12.09 17.21
N PRO A 106 -2.98 12.75 16.39
CA PRO A 106 -4.30 13.15 16.84
C PRO A 106 -5.17 11.90 17.06
N ARG A 107 -6.01 11.91 18.11
CA ARG A 107 -6.89 10.76 18.42
C ARG A 107 -7.80 10.42 17.24
N THR A 108 -8.32 11.45 16.59
CA THR A 108 -9.10 11.30 15.36
C THR A 108 -8.46 12.13 14.25
N LYS A 109 -8.45 11.61 13.03
CA LYS A 109 -8.02 12.37 11.85
C LYS A 109 -9.10 12.33 10.78
N ASP A 110 -9.27 13.44 10.09
CA ASP A 110 -10.05 13.47 8.85
C ASP A 110 -9.28 12.72 7.76
N VAL A 111 -9.97 11.83 7.05
CA VAL A 111 -9.43 11.08 5.93
C VAL A 111 -10.36 11.14 4.74
N GLU A 112 -9.75 11.38 3.59
CA GLU A 112 -10.32 11.04 2.29
C GLU A 112 -9.61 9.79 1.78
N LEU A 113 -10.37 8.85 1.25
CA LEU A 113 -9.85 7.61 0.69
C LEU A 113 -10.04 7.61 -0.83
N CYS A 114 -8.99 7.30 -1.58
CA CYS A 114 -8.99 7.33 -3.03
C CYS A 114 -8.55 5.99 -3.62
N THR A 115 -9.12 5.65 -4.77
CA THR A 115 -8.61 4.60 -5.65
C THR A 115 -7.28 5.03 -6.27
N GLY A 116 -6.56 4.07 -6.85
CA GLY A 116 -5.37 4.35 -7.64
C GLY A 116 -5.60 5.23 -8.87
N THR A 117 -6.83 5.27 -9.36
CA THR A 117 -7.25 6.16 -10.46
C THR A 117 -7.61 7.56 -9.98
N GLY A 118 -7.66 7.82 -8.67
CA GLY A 118 -8.05 9.12 -8.11
C GLY A 118 -9.56 9.31 -7.93
N LEU A 119 -10.36 8.23 -7.99
CA LEU A 119 -11.77 8.27 -7.57
C LEU A 119 -11.85 8.24 -6.04
N THR A 120 -12.69 9.09 -5.48
CA THR A 120 -12.89 9.22 -4.04
C THR A 120 -13.93 8.23 -3.54
N LEU A 121 -13.70 7.67 -2.35
CA LEU A 121 -14.67 6.90 -1.60
C LEU A 121 -15.78 7.84 -1.13
N SER A 122 -17.03 7.55 -1.49
CA SER A 122 -18.18 8.37 -1.14
C SER A 122 -19.28 7.54 -0.49
N GLU A 123 -19.83 8.02 0.63
CA GLU A 123 -20.99 7.42 1.27
C GLU A 123 -22.31 7.92 0.66
N TYR A 124 -23.24 7.02 0.42
CA TYR A 124 -24.59 7.37 0.04
C TYR A 124 -25.58 6.29 0.49
N SER A 125 -26.61 6.69 1.23
CA SER A 125 -27.70 5.81 1.66
C SER A 125 -27.21 4.54 2.37
N SER A 126 -26.25 4.69 3.27
CA SER A 126 -25.58 3.64 4.05
C SER A 126 -24.74 2.65 3.23
N LYS A 127 -24.41 3.00 1.99
CA LYS A 127 -23.50 2.23 1.12
C LYS A 127 -22.31 3.10 0.72
N LEU A 128 -21.26 2.45 0.23
CA LEU A 128 -20.05 3.11 -0.24
C LEU A 128 -19.87 2.92 -1.74
N TYR A 129 -19.47 4.00 -2.41
CA TYR A 129 -19.29 4.07 -3.85
C TYR A 129 -17.97 4.77 -4.18
N THR A 130 -17.51 4.60 -5.42
CA THR A 130 -16.50 5.48 -6.02
C THR A 130 -17.18 6.66 -6.69
N ASP A 131 -16.63 7.86 -6.54
CA ASP A 131 -17.06 9.03 -7.31
C ASP A 131 -15.87 9.94 -7.65
N VAL A 132 -16.11 10.95 -8.49
CA VAL A 132 -15.16 12.07 -8.65
C VAL A 132 -15.14 12.89 -7.36
N HIS A 133 -14.00 13.46 -7.01
CA HIS A 133 -13.88 14.36 -5.85
C HIS A 133 -14.77 15.59 -6.04
N ARG A 134 -15.66 15.87 -5.08
CA ARG A 134 -16.54 17.05 -5.04
C ARG A 134 -16.37 17.87 -3.76
N GLY A 135 -15.62 17.38 -2.78
CA GLY A 135 -15.32 18.09 -1.53
C GLY A 135 -16.56 18.25 -0.62
N ASN A 136 -17.43 17.25 -0.60
CA ASN A 136 -18.62 17.22 0.28
C ASN A 136 -18.45 16.20 1.42
N ASP A 137 -19.30 16.28 2.45
CA ASP A 137 -19.19 15.43 3.65
C ASP A 137 -19.32 13.91 3.39
N ASN A 138 -19.85 13.49 2.24
CA ASN A 138 -19.92 12.07 1.87
C ASN A 138 -18.54 11.49 1.56
N GLU A 139 -17.58 12.33 1.20
CA GLU A 139 -16.22 11.95 0.80
C GLU A 139 -15.23 11.98 1.97
N HIS A 140 -15.66 12.48 3.12
CA HIS A 140 -14.83 12.62 4.32
C HIS A 140 -15.21 11.62 5.41
N PHE A 141 -14.20 11.00 5.99
CA PHE A 141 -14.34 10.06 7.09
C PHE A 141 -13.47 10.50 8.26
N LEU A 142 -13.96 10.32 9.49
CA LEU A 142 -13.17 10.47 10.69
C LEU A 142 -12.61 9.10 11.08
N TYR A 143 -11.31 8.93 10.91
CA TYR A 143 -10.59 7.75 11.38
C TYR A 143 -10.17 7.94 12.84
N ASN A 144 -10.54 7.01 13.70
CA ASN A 144 -10.14 7.03 15.10
C ASN A 144 -8.95 6.10 15.34
N ASN A 145 -7.83 6.66 15.80
CA ASN A 145 -6.57 5.94 15.99
C ASN A 145 -6.56 4.99 17.20
N THR A 146 -7.59 5.00 18.06
CA THR A 146 -7.69 4.08 19.20
C THR A 146 -8.60 2.89 18.93
N ASP A 147 -9.84 3.15 18.51
CA ASP A 147 -10.81 2.08 18.22
C ASP A 147 -10.79 1.62 16.76
N ARG A 148 -10.02 2.29 15.89
CA ARG A 148 -9.83 1.98 14.46
C ARG A 148 -11.11 2.06 13.63
N THR A 149 -12.11 2.81 14.08
CA THR A 149 -13.33 3.03 13.32
C THR A 149 -13.14 4.08 12.21
N LEU A 150 -13.84 3.88 11.09
CA LEU A 150 -13.98 4.84 10.00
C LEU A 150 -15.41 5.40 10.02
N ARG A 151 -15.59 6.62 10.54
CA ARG A 151 -16.92 7.24 10.64
C ARG A 151 -17.18 8.17 9.47
N ALA A 152 -18.17 7.89 8.63
CA ALA A 152 -18.59 8.79 7.56
C ALA A 152 -19.12 10.11 8.15
N LYS A 153 -18.66 11.25 7.63
CA LYS A 153 -19.13 12.55 8.11
C LYS A 153 -20.56 12.86 7.68
N SER A 154 -20.97 12.38 6.50
CA SER A 154 -22.31 12.55 5.94
C SER A 154 -23.46 12.09 6.85
N ASN A 155 -23.30 10.93 7.50
CA ASN A 155 -24.37 10.31 8.29
C ASN A 155 -23.95 9.95 9.72
N GLY A 156 -22.69 10.19 10.10
CA GLY A 156 -22.16 9.92 11.44
C GLY A 156 -22.02 8.44 11.80
N GLN A 157 -22.21 7.53 10.84
CA GLN A 157 -22.13 6.09 11.04
C GLN A 157 -20.74 5.54 10.69
N CYS A 158 -20.39 4.39 11.25
CA CYS A 158 -19.12 3.73 11.02
C CYS A 158 -19.23 2.70 9.90
N VAL A 159 -18.19 2.63 9.07
CA VAL A 159 -18.06 1.63 8.02
C VAL A 159 -17.91 0.25 8.66
N GLU A 160 -18.73 -0.70 8.22
CA GLU A 160 -18.72 -2.09 8.69
C GLU A 160 -18.56 -3.07 7.53
N ALA A 161 -17.73 -4.08 7.75
CA ALA A 161 -17.49 -5.18 6.84
C ALA A 161 -18.60 -6.24 6.91
N ILE A 162 -19.18 -6.57 5.76
CA ILE A 162 -20.10 -7.70 5.58
C ILE A 162 -19.34 -8.80 4.83
N MET A 163 -18.90 -9.83 5.55
CA MET A 163 -18.04 -10.89 4.99
C MET A 163 -18.80 -11.93 4.15
N THR A 164 -20.11 -12.09 4.36
CA THR A 164 -20.92 -13.11 3.70
C THR A 164 -22.25 -12.54 3.20
N PRO A 165 -22.75 -12.97 2.04
CA PRO A 165 -22.11 -13.89 1.06
C PRO A 165 -20.93 -13.23 0.32
N TRP A 166 -20.10 -14.04 -0.34
CA TRP A 166 -19.00 -13.55 -1.18
C TRP A 166 -19.49 -13.18 -2.60
N PRO A 167 -18.99 -12.10 -3.21
CA PRO A 167 -17.99 -11.16 -2.70
C PRO A 167 -18.52 -10.31 -1.53
N GLY A 168 -17.67 -10.05 -0.54
CA GLY A 168 -18.06 -9.31 0.65
C GLY A 168 -18.45 -7.88 0.32
N ALA A 169 -19.26 -7.27 1.18
CA ALA A 169 -19.79 -5.91 1.01
C ALA A 169 -19.36 -5.01 2.18
N VAL A 170 -19.63 -3.72 2.03
CA VAL A 170 -19.52 -2.74 3.11
C VAL A 170 -20.76 -1.86 3.16
N HIS A 171 -21.07 -1.42 4.37
CA HIS A 171 -22.15 -0.48 4.64
C HIS A 171 -21.75 0.41 5.80
N THR A 172 -22.54 1.45 6.08
CA THR A 172 -22.40 2.22 7.32
C THR A 172 -23.51 1.88 8.29
N VAL A 173 -23.15 1.74 9.57
CA VAL A 173 -24.07 1.43 10.67
C VAL A 173 -23.66 2.19 11.94
N PRO A 174 -24.50 2.25 12.99
CA PRO A 174 -24.12 2.89 14.24
C PRO A 174 -22.76 2.40 14.77
N CYS A 175 -21.93 3.35 15.19
CA CYS A 175 -20.56 3.07 15.60
C CYS A 175 -20.48 2.19 16.85
N ASN A 176 -19.71 1.11 16.74
CA ASN A 176 -19.32 0.24 17.84
C ASN A 176 -17.82 -0.03 17.74
N GLY A 177 -17.02 0.74 18.50
CA GLY A 177 -15.56 0.63 18.52
C GLY A 177 -15.01 -0.72 19.00
N ASN A 178 -15.85 -1.57 19.61
CA ASN A 178 -15.49 -2.93 20.01
C ASN A 178 -15.80 -3.99 18.94
N SER A 179 -16.52 -3.62 17.87
CA SER A 179 -16.83 -4.53 16.77
C SER A 179 -15.65 -4.67 15.83
N GLU A 180 -15.01 -5.84 15.80
CA GLU A 180 -13.90 -6.12 14.86
C GLU A 180 -14.27 -5.88 13.39
N MET A 181 -15.56 -5.99 13.04
CA MET A 181 -16.06 -5.73 11.69
C MET A 181 -16.11 -4.23 11.34
N GLN A 182 -16.02 -3.34 12.34
CA GLN A 182 -15.94 -1.89 12.17
C GLN A 182 -14.51 -1.35 12.36
N GLN A 183 -13.54 -2.23 12.59
CA GLN A 183 -12.14 -1.85 12.79
C GLN A 183 -11.35 -2.00 11.50
N TRP A 184 -10.69 -0.91 11.11
CA TRP A 184 -9.95 -0.80 9.85
C TRP A 184 -8.51 -0.38 10.09
N THR A 185 -7.60 -0.91 9.29
CA THR A 185 -6.20 -0.50 9.25
C THR A 185 -5.94 0.22 7.92
N ILE A 186 -5.35 1.41 8.01
CA ILE A 186 -4.93 2.19 6.84
C ILE A 186 -3.40 2.17 6.82
N GLU A 187 -2.83 1.27 6.03
CA GLU A 187 -1.37 1.10 5.94
C GLU A 187 -1.00 0.42 4.62
N LYS A 188 0.30 0.47 4.26
CA LYS A 188 0.84 -0.26 3.10
C LYS A 188 0.01 -0.04 1.82
N GLU A 189 -0.44 1.21 1.63
CA GLU A 189 -1.29 1.61 0.51
C GLU A 189 -2.58 0.80 0.41
N ARG A 190 -3.22 0.44 1.52
CA ARG A 190 -4.50 -0.27 1.55
C ARG A 190 -5.34 0.15 2.76
N VAL A 191 -6.66 -0.01 2.62
CA VAL A 191 -7.60 -0.01 3.74
C VAL A 191 -8.10 -1.43 3.94
N SER A 192 -7.70 -2.05 5.05
CA SER A 192 -8.02 -3.44 5.36
C SER A 192 -8.89 -3.56 6.61
N ALA A 193 -9.87 -4.46 6.56
CA ALA A 193 -10.63 -4.85 7.74
C ALA A 193 -9.71 -5.63 8.68
N LEU A 194 -9.81 -5.36 9.99
CA LEU A 194 -9.05 -6.09 11.00
C LEU A 194 -9.31 -7.60 10.92
N ARG A 195 -10.58 -7.97 10.68
CA ARG A 195 -11.00 -9.36 10.56
C ARG A 195 -11.05 -9.81 9.11
N GLY A 196 -10.52 -11.01 8.86
CA GLY A 196 -10.66 -11.70 7.58
C GLY A 196 -9.60 -11.38 6.53
N GLY A 197 -8.66 -10.46 6.79
CA GLY A 197 -7.61 -10.10 5.83
C GLY A 197 -8.18 -9.52 4.53
N LEU A 198 -9.26 -8.75 4.66
CA LEU A 198 -10.03 -8.21 3.54
C LEU A 198 -9.70 -6.74 3.31
N CYS A 199 -9.66 -6.32 2.05
CA CYS A 199 -9.36 -4.96 1.65
C CYS A 199 -10.55 -4.32 0.94
N LEU A 200 -10.78 -3.03 1.19
CA LEU A 200 -11.75 -2.23 0.45
C LEU A 200 -11.34 -2.19 -1.03
N LYS A 201 -12.30 -2.53 -1.91
CA LYS A 201 -12.05 -2.56 -3.35
C LYS A 201 -13.31 -2.20 -4.14
N ALA A 202 -13.15 -1.45 -5.21
CA ALA A 202 -14.20 -1.13 -6.18
C ALA A 202 -13.85 -1.71 -7.57
N GLU A 203 -14.49 -2.82 -7.96
CA GLU A 203 -14.31 -3.40 -9.29
C GLU A 203 -15.60 -3.32 -10.12
N PRO A 204 -15.55 -2.73 -11.33
CA PRO A 204 -14.43 -1.99 -11.91
C PRO A 204 -14.13 -0.67 -11.16
N ALA A 205 -12.91 -0.15 -11.27
CA ALA A 205 -12.50 1.13 -10.66
C ALA A 205 -13.03 2.33 -11.47
N SER A 206 -14.35 2.37 -11.67
CA SER A 206 -15.07 3.37 -12.47
C SER A 206 -16.06 4.13 -11.61
N ARG A 207 -16.31 5.40 -11.95
CA ARG A 207 -17.30 6.24 -11.26
C ARG A 207 -18.63 5.51 -11.05
N GLY A 208 -19.15 5.58 -9.83
CA GLY A 208 -20.40 4.96 -9.40
C GLY A 208 -20.29 3.47 -9.05
N ALA A 209 -19.10 2.86 -9.12
CA ALA A 209 -18.93 1.47 -8.72
C ALA A 209 -19.14 1.31 -7.21
N VAL A 210 -19.88 0.26 -6.84
CA VAL A 210 -20.10 -0.13 -5.44
C VAL A 210 -18.78 -0.61 -4.85
N VAL A 211 -18.47 -0.13 -3.66
CA VAL A 211 -17.32 -0.60 -2.90
C VAL A 211 -17.69 -1.86 -2.15
N GLY A 212 -16.83 -2.87 -2.25
CA GLY A 212 -16.96 -4.13 -1.55
C GLY A 212 -15.66 -4.55 -0.90
N LEU A 213 -15.60 -5.83 -0.54
CA LEU A 213 -14.44 -6.46 0.08
C LEU A 213 -13.90 -7.57 -0.80
N THR A 214 -12.58 -7.65 -0.87
CA THR A 214 -11.87 -8.79 -1.44
C THR A 214 -10.71 -9.19 -0.56
N SER A 215 -10.12 -10.35 -0.81
CA SER A 215 -8.87 -10.76 -0.15
C SER A 215 -7.76 -9.73 -0.42
N CYS A 216 -7.08 -9.27 0.63
CA CYS A 216 -5.95 -8.37 0.47
C CYS A 216 -4.80 -9.09 -0.27
N ASN A 217 -4.61 -8.79 -1.55
CA ASN A 217 -3.42 -9.20 -2.28
C ASN A 217 -2.35 -8.11 -2.17
N PHE A 218 -1.45 -8.22 -1.21
CA PHE A 218 -0.34 -7.27 -1.03
C PHE A 218 0.76 -7.41 -2.08
N GLY A 219 0.78 -8.50 -2.86
CA GLY A 219 1.69 -8.68 -4.00
C GLY A 219 1.11 -8.20 -5.35
N GLY A 220 -0.22 -8.03 -5.43
CA GLY A 220 -0.91 -7.56 -6.62
C GLY A 220 -1.37 -6.11 -6.49
N GLN A 221 -1.01 -5.26 -7.45
CA GLN A 221 -1.48 -3.88 -7.50
C GLN A 221 -2.74 -3.81 -8.37
N SER A 222 -3.80 -3.17 -7.85
CA SER A 222 -5.07 -2.99 -8.55
C SER A 222 -5.62 -1.59 -8.26
N PRO A 223 -6.08 -0.84 -9.27
CA PRO A 223 -6.51 0.55 -9.08
C PRO A 223 -7.78 0.63 -8.26
N ALA A 224 -8.49 -0.49 -8.15
CA ALA A 224 -9.69 -0.64 -7.37
C ALA A 224 -9.49 -0.54 -5.85
N TYR A 225 -8.26 -0.71 -5.33
CA TYR A 225 -8.01 -0.60 -3.90
C TYR A 225 -7.99 0.85 -3.43
N PHE A 226 -8.46 1.07 -2.21
CA PHE A 226 -8.45 2.38 -1.57
C PHE A 226 -7.22 2.61 -0.72
N VAL A 227 -6.70 3.83 -0.76
CA VAL A 227 -5.57 4.35 0.03
C VAL A 227 -5.92 5.77 0.51
N GLU A 228 -5.17 6.35 1.44
CA GLU A 228 -5.39 7.77 1.79
C GLU A 228 -5.11 8.65 0.57
N CYS A 229 -6.00 9.56 0.21
CA CYS A 229 -5.82 10.43 -0.96
C CYS A 229 -4.50 11.20 -0.90
N ALA A 230 -4.03 11.60 0.29
CA ALA A 230 -2.72 12.24 0.45
C ALA A 230 -1.54 11.34 0.05
N ALA A 231 -1.65 10.03 0.27
CA ALA A 231 -0.69 9.02 -0.20
C ALA A 231 -0.94 8.60 -1.66
N ALA A 232 -2.20 8.68 -2.12
CA ALA A 232 -2.64 8.41 -3.50
C ALA A 232 -2.33 9.55 -4.49
N LYS A 233 -1.66 10.62 -4.04
CA LYS A 233 -1.28 11.76 -4.88
C LYS A 233 0.09 11.63 -5.58
N PRO A 234 0.58 10.47 -6.08
CA PRO A 234 1.35 10.55 -7.31
C PRO A 234 0.44 11.15 -8.37
N THR A 235 0.83 12.26 -8.98
CA THR A 235 0.19 12.71 -10.22
C THR A 235 0.51 11.66 -11.28
N TYR A 236 -0.39 10.68 -11.44
CA TYR A 236 -0.25 9.70 -12.50
C TYR A 236 -0.32 10.41 -13.84
N VAL A 237 0.49 9.95 -14.77
CA VAL A 237 0.47 10.38 -16.15
C VAL A 237 0.13 9.20 -17.04
N THR A 238 -0.49 9.49 -18.17
CA THR A 238 -0.58 8.55 -19.29
C THR A 238 0.45 8.94 -20.33
N VAL A 239 1.07 7.93 -20.96
CA VAL A 239 2.03 8.12 -22.04
C VAL A 239 1.35 7.67 -23.33
N THR A 240 0.92 8.61 -24.17
CA THR A 240 0.00 8.34 -25.28
C THR A 240 0.63 8.64 -26.64
N SER A 241 0.58 7.69 -27.57
CA SER A 241 0.98 7.86 -28.97
C SER A 241 -0.18 7.47 -29.88
N GLN A 242 -0.55 8.34 -30.82
CA GLN A 242 -1.62 8.10 -31.79
C GLN A 242 -2.95 7.56 -31.19
N GLY A 243 -3.34 8.09 -30.04
CA GLY A 243 -4.56 7.68 -29.32
C GLY A 243 -4.47 6.31 -28.64
N LYS A 244 -3.29 5.69 -28.61
CA LYS A 244 -2.96 4.49 -27.84
C LYS A 244 -2.14 4.86 -26.62
N ARG A 245 -2.40 4.20 -25.49
CA ARG A 245 -1.63 4.38 -24.25
C ARG A 245 -0.56 3.30 -24.16
N LEU A 246 0.65 3.71 -23.76
CA LEU A 246 1.68 2.80 -23.31
C LEU A 246 1.11 2.04 -22.10
N SER A 247 1.19 0.72 -22.15
CA SER A 247 0.59 -0.19 -21.19
C SER A 247 1.56 -1.31 -20.87
N GLU A 248 1.76 -1.61 -19.60
CA GLU A 248 2.57 -2.74 -19.15
C GLU A 248 1.78 -4.06 -19.13
N TYR A 249 2.45 -5.18 -19.38
CA TYR A 249 1.94 -6.52 -19.12
C TYR A 249 3.08 -7.53 -18.98
N TYR A 250 3.21 -8.17 -17.81
CA TYR A 250 4.31 -9.09 -17.47
C TYR A 250 5.69 -8.52 -17.81
N SER A 251 5.94 -7.29 -17.36
CA SER A 251 7.13 -6.48 -17.62
C SER A 251 7.35 -6.06 -19.07
N ASN A 252 6.53 -6.48 -20.03
CA ASN A 252 6.59 -5.99 -21.41
C ASN A 252 5.72 -4.73 -21.58
N LEU A 253 5.99 -3.93 -22.61
CA LEU A 253 5.27 -2.69 -22.88
C LEU A 253 4.53 -2.78 -24.22
N PHE A 254 3.33 -2.22 -24.27
CA PHE A 254 2.42 -2.28 -25.42
C PHE A 254 1.74 -0.93 -25.66
N ALA A 255 1.38 -0.62 -26.90
CA ALA A 255 0.58 0.55 -27.26
C ALA A 255 -0.89 0.14 -27.46
N ASN A 256 -1.65 0.12 -26.36
CA ASN A 256 -3.01 -0.39 -26.33
C ASN A 256 -4.08 0.71 -26.44
N ALA A 257 -5.31 0.31 -26.77
CA ALA A 257 -6.45 1.24 -26.62
C ALA A 257 -6.60 1.61 -25.13
N PRO A 258 -6.97 2.86 -24.81
CA PRO A 258 -7.17 3.28 -23.43
C PRO A 258 -8.11 2.33 -22.67
N ALA A 259 -7.64 1.81 -21.54
CA ALA A 259 -8.34 0.82 -20.73
C ALA A 259 -8.66 1.31 -19.31
N ASN A 260 -8.20 2.51 -18.94
CA ASN A 260 -8.34 3.16 -17.64
C ASN A 260 -7.96 2.24 -16.47
N ASN A 261 -6.79 1.61 -16.55
CA ASN A 261 -6.25 0.71 -15.53
C ASN A 261 -4.79 1.04 -15.20
N PHE A 262 -4.21 0.42 -14.17
CA PHE A 262 -2.85 0.76 -13.72
C PHE A 262 -1.73 0.43 -14.71
N ASN A 263 -1.97 -0.47 -15.66
CA ASN A 263 -0.96 -0.86 -16.61
C ASN A 263 -0.57 0.31 -17.52
N GLU A 264 -1.47 1.27 -17.70
CA GLU A 264 -1.28 2.47 -18.52
C GLU A 264 -1.02 3.75 -17.71
N LEU A 265 -0.86 3.62 -16.39
CA LEU A 265 -0.56 4.74 -15.50
C LEU A 265 0.90 4.70 -15.06
N PHE A 266 1.56 5.85 -15.14
CA PHE A 266 2.96 6.02 -14.76
C PHE A 266 3.10 7.17 -13.77
N VAL A 267 4.09 7.08 -12.88
CA VAL A 267 4.61 8.24 -12.15
C VAL A 267 5.83 8.73 -12.91
N TRP A 268 5.83 10.01 -13.29
CA TRP A 268 6.96 10.64 -13.97
C TRP A 268 7.82 11.40 -12.97
N ASP A 269 8.91 10.77 -12.54
CA ASP A 269 9.96 11.38 -11.73
C ASP A 269 10.88 12.19 -12.64
N GLN A 270 10.48 13.44 -12.92
CA GLN A 270 11.24 14.37 -13.77
C GLN A 270 12.68 14.60 -13.29
N PRO A 271 12.94 14.88 -11.99
CA PRO A 271 14.30 15.08 -11.49
C PRO A 271 15.23 13.90 -11.80
N ASN A 272 14.73 12.67 -11.65
CA ASN A 272 15.52 11.47 -11.88
C ASN A 272 15.37 10.87 -13.30
N LYS A 273 14.53 11.47 -14.14
CA LYS A 273 14.21 11.05 -15.52
C LYS A 273 13.64 9.63 -15.62
N MET A 274 12.79 9.23 -14.68
CA MET A 274 12.29 7.86 -14.55
C MET A 274 10.76 7.81 -14.67
N PHE A 275 10.25 6.85 -15.44
CA PHE A 275 8.85 6.47 -15.39
C PHE A 275 8.70 5.21 -14.54
N LYS A 276 7.94 5.29 -13.46
CA LYS A 276 7.53 4.10 -12.68
C LYS A 276 6.12 3.71 -13.06
N VAL A 277 5.91 2.50 -13.59
CA VAL A 277 4.56 2.03 -13.92
C VAL A 277 3.80 1.64 -12.65
N ALA A 278 2.51 1.95 -12.62
CA ALA A 278 1.67 1.77 -11.44
C ALA A 278 1.16 0.33 -11.26
N SER A 279 1.29 -0.54 -12.27
CA SER A 279 0.81 -1.93 -12.21
C SER A 279 1.74 -2.88 -11.46
N ASN A 280 3.06 -2.64 -11.52
CA ASN A 280 4.05 -3.53 -10.91
C ASN A 280 5.14 -2.77 -10.13
N ASN A 281 5.02 -1.44 -9.98
CA ASN A 281 6.00 -0.55 -9.32
C ASN A 281 7.43 -0.63 -9.88
N GLN A 282 7.60 -1.11 -11.10
CA GLN A 282 8.88 -1.14 -11.80
C GLN A 282 9.06 0.09 -12.69
N CYS A 283 10.31 0.36 -13.05
CA CYS A 283 10.67 1.49 -13.89
C CYS A 283 10.85 1.05 -15.33
N LEU A 284 10.44 1.92 -16.26
CA LEU A 284 10.69 1.73 -17.68
C LEU A 284 12.20 1.67 -17.92
N ASP A 285 12.67 0.53 -18.41
CA ASP A 285 14.09 0.20 -18.52
C ASP A 285 14.40 -0.23 -19.96
N ALA A 286 15.41 0.41 -20.56
CA ALA A 286 15.92 0.08 -21.88
C ALA A 286 17.32 -0.54 -21.79
N PHE A 287 17.42 -1.83 -22.09
CA PHE A 287 18.64 -2.61 -21.96
C PHE A 287 19.10 -3.16 -23.31
N LYS A 288 20.38 -3.52 -23.43
CA LYS A 288 20.89 -4.24 -24.61
C LYS A 288 20.74 -5.74 -24.40
N ASP A 289 20.13 -6.41 -25.38
CA ASP A 289 20.08 -7.87 -25.40
C ASP A 289 21.45 -8.49 -25.78
N ALA A 290 21.50 -9.83 -25.86
CA ALA A 290 22.72 -10.57 -26.17
C ALA A 290 23.31 -10.23 -27.56
N ASN A 291 22.50 -9.68 -28.47
CA ASN A 291 22.93 -9.26 -29.80
C ASN A 291 23.25 -7.75 -29.87
N GLY A 292 23.18 -7.05 -28.74
CA GLY A 292 23.42 -5.62 -28.65
C GLY A 292 22.25 -4.75 -29.10
N LYS A 293 21.08 -5.33 -29.43
CA LYS A 293 19.88 -4.57 -29.77
C LYS A 293 19.27 -4.01 -28.48
N VAL A 294 18.86 -2.74 -28.51
CA VAL A 294 18.18 -2.12 -27.37
C VAL A 294 16.73 -2.63 -27.34
N GLN A 295 16.31 -3.10 -26.19
CA GLN A 295 14.98 -3.60 -25.88
C GLN A 295 14.37 -2.74 -24.76
N VAL A 296 13.05 -2.80 -24.58
CA VAL A 296 12.36 -2.10 -23.49
C VAL A 296 11.51 -3.08 -22.68
N HIS A 297 11.59 -2.98 -21.37
CA HIS A 297 10.72 -3.68 -20.43
C HIS A 297 10.51 -2.79 -19.19
N THR A 298 9.89 -3.32 -18.16
CA THR A 298 9.97 -2.74 -16.82
C THR A 298 10.92 -3.56 -15.94
N TRP A 299 11.69 -2.87 -15.11
CA TRP A 299 12.65 -3.49 -14.17
C TRP A 299 12.62 -2.81 -12.80
N ALA A 300 13.15 -3.48 -11.77
CA ALA A 300 13.25 -2.89 -10.43
C ALA A 300 13.90 -1.50 -10.49
N CYS A 301 13.25 -0.50 -9.89
CA CYS A 301 13.68 0.89 -9.96
C CYS A 301 15.00 1.09 -9.21
N ASP A 302 15.98 1.69 -9.87
CA ASP A 302 17.23 2.15 -9.28
C ASP A 302 17.59 3.51 -9.87
N VAL A 303 17.69 4.52 -9.01
CA VAL A 303 18.02 5.89 -9.39
C VAL A 303 19.40 6.00 -10.06
N ASN A 304 20.30 5.06 -9.82
CA ASN A 304 21.63 5.02 -10.42
C ASN A 304 21.68 4.19 -11.71
N ASN A 305 20.61 3.46 -12.05
CA ASN A 305 20.58 2.65 -13.26
C ASN A 305 20.40 3.53 -14.51
N GLY A 306 21.43 3.57 -15.35
CA GLY A 306 21.46 4.34 -16.59
C GLY A 306 20.47 3.86 -17.66
N ASN A 307 19.95 2.63 -17.55
CA ASN A 307 18.93 2.09 -18.45
C ASN A 307 17.52 2.60 -18.15
N GLN A 308 17.33 3.32 -17.04
CA GLN A 308 16.00 3.79 -16.60
C GLN A 308 15.80 5.28 -16.83
N LYS A 309 16.63 5.88 -17.69
CA LYS A 309 16.74 7.33 -17.84
C LYS A 309 16.18 7.77 -19.18
N TRP A 310 15.15 8.61 -19.15
CA TRP A 310 14.40 9.03 -20.33
C TRP A 310 14.42 10.55 -20.49
N ASN A 311 14.80 11.03 -21.67
CA ASN A 311 14.73 12.44 -22.04
C ASN A 311 13.44 12.66 -22.84
N PHE A 312 12.46 13.32 -22.23
CA PHE A 312 11.29 13.79 -22.95
C PHE A 312 11.55 15.17 -23.55
N ASN A 313 11.37 15.30 -24.87
CA ASN A 313 11.39 16.59 -25.54
C ASN A 313 9.94 17.03 -25.83
N PRO A 314 9.42 18.08 -25.17
CA PRO A 314 8.03 18.51 -25.35
C PRO A 314 7.74 19.10 -26.74
N THR A 315 8.75 19.58 -27.46
CA THR A 315 8.61 20.16 -28.81
C THR A 315 8.46 19.06 -29.86
N THR A 316 9.35 18.07 -29.85
CA THR A 316 9.32 16.94 -30.79
C THR A 316 8.41 15.81 -30.32
N LYS A 317 7.97 15.86 -29.06
CA LYS A 317 7.19 14.81 -28.36
C LYS A 317 7.91 13.46 -28.28
N THR A 318 9.23 13.46 -28.36
CA THR A 318 10.00 12.20 -28.36
C THR A 318 10.47 11.82 -26.96
N LEU A 319 10.39 10.52 -26.65
CA LEU A 319 11.02 9.91 -25.50
C LEU A 319 12.31 9.21 -25.93
N GLU A 320 13.43 9.94 -25.87
CA GLU A 320 14.76 9.41 -26.19
C GLU A 320 15.40 8.82 -24.93
N HIS A 321 16.07 7.67 -25.05
CA HIS A 321 16.81 7.10 -23.94
C HIS A 321 18.08 7.91 -23.63
N ALA A 322 18.33 8.22 -22.37
CA ALA A 322 19.38 9.16 -22.00
C ALA A 322 20.80 8.60 -22.16
N THR A 323 21.00 7.28 -22.05
CA THR A 323 22.31 6.64 -22.19
C THR A 323 22.49 5.87 -23.50
N HIS A 324 21.40 5.42 -24.13
CA HIS A 324 21.41 4.82 -25.47
C HIS A 324 21.04 5.91 -26.49
N THR A 325 21.95 6.85 -26.70
CA THR A 325 21.73 8.02 -27.55
C THR A 325 21.24 7.65 -28.95
N GLY A 326 20.24 8.38 -29.44
CA GLY A 326 19.60 8.12 -30.73
C GLY A 326 18.59 6.96 -30.71
N GLN A 327 18.27 6.39 -29.55
CA GLN A 327 17.21 5.39 -29.40
C GLN A 327 15.97 6.01 -28.75
N CYS A 328 14.83 5.90 -29.42
CA CYS A 328 13.54 6.44 -29.01
C CYS A 328 12.54 5.32 -28.74
N LEU A 329 11.64 5.56 -27.79
CA LEU A 329 10.47 4.71 -27.60
C LEU A 329 9.53 4.83 -28.81
N ASP A 330 9.18 3.71 -29.41
CA ASP A 330 8.42 3.64 -30.65
C ASP A 330 7.21 2.69 -30.49
N ALA A 331 6.03 3.20 -30.84
CA ALA A 331 4.78 2.44 -30.90
C ALA A 331 4.42 2.12 -32.35
N ASP A 332 5.12 1.16 -32.95
CA ASP A 332 4.89 0.77 -34.33
C ASP A 332 3.55 0.04 -34.48
N PRO A 333 2.56 0.62 -35.18
CA PRO A 333 1.23 0.03 -35.31
C PRO A 333 1.20 -1.20 -36.23
N THR A 334 2.31 -1.52 -36.92
CA THR A 334 2.40 -2.71 -37.79
C THR A 334 2.57 -4.01 -37.00
N TYR A 335 2.97 -3.94 -35.73
CA TYR A 335 3.02 -5.09 -34.85
C TYR A 335 1.62 -5.55 -34.44
N ALA A 336 1.27 -6.79 -34.79
CA ALA A 336 -0.04 -7.36 -34.50
C ALA A 336 -0.30 -7.50 -32.97
N ASP A 337 0.75 -7.77 -32.20
CA ASP A 337 0.72 -7.84 -30.74
C ASP A 337 0.88 -6.47 -30.05
N ARG A 338 1.16 -5.41 -30.83
CA ARG A 338 1.21 -4.00 -30.41
C ARG A 338 2.29 -3.71 -29.36
N HIS A 339 3.34 -4.50 -29.28
CA HIS A 339 4.43 -4.20 -28.36
C HIS A 339 5.09 -2.86 -28.71
N ALA A 340 5.48 -2.11 -27.68
CA ALA A 340 6.36 -0.97 -27.84
C ALA A 340 7.81 -1.45 -28.00
N GLN A 341 8.61 -0.72 -28.75
CA GLN A 341 10.00 -1.08 -29.01
C GLN A 341 10.94 0.12 -28.80
N MET A 342 12.24 -0.17 -28.79
CA MET A 342 13.27 0.85 -28.99
C MET A 342 13.66 0.88 -30.46
N TRP A 343 13.67 2.09 -31.04
CA TRP A 343 14.05 2.29 -32.43
C TRP A 343 14.92 3.52 -32.61
N ALA A 344 15.58 3.64 -33.77
CA ALA A 344 16.31 4.84 -34.11
C ALA A 344 15.37 6.06 -34.11
N CYS A 345 15.76 7.11 -33.40
CA CYS A 345 15.00 8.36 -33.35
C CYS A 345 14.85 8.95 -34.76
N THR A 346 13.61 9.11 -35.20
CA THR A 346 13.28 9.55 -36.56
C THR A 346 12.47 10.84 -36.49
N PRO A 347 12.94 11.96 -37.07
CA PRO A 347 12.22 13.23 -37.05
C PRO A 347 10.80 13.09 -37.63
N ASN A 348 9.82 13.67 -36.94
CA ASN A 348 8.40 13.66 -37.33
C ASN A 348 7.77 12.27 -37.50
N ASN A 349 8.35 11.22 -36.91
CA ASN A 349 7.72 9.91 -36.87
C ASN A 349 6.58 9.91 -35.83
N ALA A 350 5.33 9.82 -36.29
CA ALA A 350 4.15 9.80 -35.43
C ALA A 350 4.16 8.65 -34.41
N ASN A 351 4.81 7.52 -34.70
CA ASN A 351 4.93 6.39 -33.77
C ASN A 351 5.82 6.71 -32.56
N GLN A 352 6.73 7.67 -32.70
CA GLN A 352 7.68 8.11 -31.66
C GLN A 352 7.24 9.41 -30.98
N GLN A 353 6.05 9.92 -31.32
CA GLN A 353 5.48 11.12 -30.70
C GLN A 353 4.51 10.72 -29.58
N TRP A 354 4.88 11.10 -28.36
CA TRP A 354 4.18 10.78 -27.12
C TRP A 354 3.69 12.06 -26.44
N SER A 355 2.43 12.08 -26.02
CA SER A 355 1.96 13.03 -25.01
C SER A 355 2.11 12.40 -23.61
N ILE A 356 2.50 13.23 -22.65
CA ILE A 356 2.55 12.87 -21.23
C ILE A 356 1.54 13.75 -20.53
N ASP A 357 0.35 13.22 -20.33
CA ASP A 357 -0.79 13.97 -19.81
C ASP A 357 -1.10 13.50 -18.41
N THR A 358 -1.37 14.45 -17.51
CA THR A 358 -1.87 14.12 -16.17
C THR A 358 -3.16 13.31 -16.32
N PHE A 359 -3.19 12.14 -15.68
CA PHE A 359 -4.37 11.32 -15.65
C PHE A 359 -5.41 11.94 -14.72
N THR A 360 -6.57 12.27 -15.28
CA THR A 360 -7.77 12.66 -14.54
C THR A 360 -8.84 11.62 -14.84
N ALA A 361 -9.32 10.94 -13.79
CA ALA A 361 -10.37 9.92 -13.91
C ALA A 361 -11.74 10.47 -14.33
#